data_AF-A0A443RT50-F1
#
_entry.id   AF-A0A443RT50-F1
#
_cell.length_a   1.000
_cell.length_b   1.000
_cell.length_c   1.000
_cell.angle_alpha   90.00
_cell.angle_beta   90.00
_cell.angle_gamma   90.00
#
_symmetry.space_group_name_H-M   'P 1'
#
loop_
_entity.id
_entity.type
_entity.pdbx_description
1 polymer ?
#
loop_
_entity_poly.entity_id
_entity_poly.type
_entity_poly.pdbx_seq_one_letter_code
_entity_poly.pdbx_strand_id
1 'polypeptide(L)' 'VTVRDALNSAIDEEMERDEKVLVLGEEVAQYDGAYKVTRGLWRKYGDKRVIDTPITEMGFTGIAVGAAM' A
#
# COMPACT_ATOMS: atom_id res chain seq x y z
N VAL A 1 -6.23 5.85 -19.64
CA VAL A 1 -5.85 5.48 -18.26
C VAL A 1 -6.97 5.93 -17.34
N THR A 2 -7.51 5.05 -16.50
CA THR A 2 -8.49 5.49 -15.48
C THR A 2 -7.76 6.13 -14.31
N VAL A 3 -8.45 6.95 -13.49
CA VAL A 3 -7.83 7.53 -12.29
C VAL A 3 -7.28 6.43 -11.36
N ARG A 4 -7.99 5.30 -11.27
CA ARG A 4 -7.53 4.12 -10.50
C ARG A 4 -6.20 3.59 -11.03
N ASP A 5 -6.08 3.39 -12.34
CA ASP A 5 -4.87 2.84 -12.93
C ASP A 5 -3.71 3.84 -12.83
N ALA A 6 -3.97 5.14 -12.95
CA ALA A 6 -2.96 6.18 -12.78
C ALA A 6 -2.37 6.20 -11.35
N LEU A 7 -3.22 6.08 -10.33
CA LEU A 7 -2.78 5.98 -8.94
C LEU A 7 -1.98 4.69 -8.70
N ASN A 8 -2.44 3.56 -9.25
CA ASN A 8 -1.74 2.29 -9.13
C ASN A 8 -0.32 2.37 -9.72
N SER A 9 -0.18 2.90 -10.95
CA SER A 9 1.11 3.08 -11.60
C SER A 9 2.04 4.00 -10.82
N ALA A 10 1.53 5.13 -10.30
CA ALA A 10 2.35 6.06 -9.51
C ALA A 10 2.88 5.41 -8.22
N ILE A 11 2.05 4.61 -7.53
CA ILE A 11 2.48 3.87 -6.34
C ILE A 11 3.52 2.80 -6.73
N ASP A 12 3.28 2.06 -7.82
CA ASP A 12 4.18 1.01 -8.28
C ASP A 12 5.57 1.57 -8.64
N GLU A 13 5.63 2.68 -9.37
CA GLU A 13 6.87 3.34 -9.78
C GLU A 13 7.70 3.80 -8.57
N GLU A 14 7.08 4.43 -7.57
CA GLU A 14 7.81 4.88 -6.37
C GLU A 14 8.22 3.71 -5.46
N MET A 15 7.41 2.65 -5.38
CA MET A 15 7.79 1.43 -4.66
C MET A 15 8.94 0.67 -5.32
N GLU A 16 9.03 0.69 -6.65
CA GLU A 16 10.15 0.12 -7.41
C GLU A 16 11.41 0.96 -7.24
N ARG A 17 11.26 2.29 -7.20
CA ARG A 17 12.36 3.26 -7.08
C ARG A 17 13.02 3.25 -5.70
N ASP A 18 12.26 3.11 -4.62
CA ASP A 18 12.78 3.16 -3.25
C ASP A 18 12.26 1.99 -2.40
N GLU A 19 13.19 1.17 -1.91
CA GLU A 19 12.89 0.00 -1.08
C GLU A 19 12.25 0.33 0.27
N LYS A 20 12.35 1.59 0.72
CA LYS A 20 11.76 2.08 1.96
C LYS A 20 10.28 2.46 1.83
N VAL A 21 9.78 2.67 0.60
CA VAL A 21 8.38 3.04 0.35
C VAL A 21 7.50 1.81 0.54
N LEU A 22 6.49 1.88 1.40
CA LEU A 22 5.56 0.77 1.62
C LEU A 22 4.12 1.27 1.66
N VAL A 23 3.17 0.36 1.48
CA VAL A 23 1.73 0.61 1.59
C VAL A 23 1.19 -0.16 2.79
N LEU A 24 0.50 0.52 3.70
CA LEU A 24 -0.26 -0.11 4.77
C LEU A 24 -1.67 0.47 4.83
N GLY A 25 -2.65 -0.38 5.15
CA GLY A 25 -4.04 0.02 5.33
C GLY A 25 -5.00 -1.17 5.27
N GLU A 26 -6.29 -0.87 5.36
CA GLU A 26 -7.32 -1.90 5.31
C GLU A 26 -7.51 -2.42 3.87
N GLU A 27 -7.47 -3.74 3.71
CA GLU A 27 -7.71 -4.44 2.43
C GLU A 27 -6.76 -4.07 1.28
N VAL A 28 -5.60 -3.45 1.57
CA VAL A 28 -4.65 -3.00 0.54
C VAL A 28 -3.86 -4.14 -0.10
N ALA A 29 -3.73 -5.29 0.57
CA ALA A 29 -2.86 -6.38 0.16
C ALA A 29 -3.62 -7.53 -0.55
N GLN A 30 -4.05 -8.56 0.18
CA GLN A 30 -4.60 -9.78 -0.44
C GLN A 30 -5.95 -9.54 -1.14
N TYR A 31 -6.69 -8.53 -0.70
CA TYR A 31 -7.94 -8.12 -1.33
C TYR A 31 -7.73 -7.27 -2.60
N ASP A 32 -6.49 -6.98 -3.00
CA ASP A 32 -6.15 -6.13 -4.14
C ASP A 32 -6.69 -4.68 -3.99
N GLY A 33 -6.95 -4.20 -2.77
CA GLY A 33 -7.50 -2.88 -2.48
C GLY A 33 -9.03 -2.84 -2.43
N ALA A 34 -9.60 -2.12 -1.46
CA ALA A 34 -11.04 -1.90 -1.32
C ALA A 34 -11.70 -1.40 -2.62
N TYR A 35 -11.03 -0.48 -3.32
CA TYR A 35 -11.45 0.07 -4.63
C TYR A 35 -10.54 -0.30 -5.80
N LYS A 36 -9.70 -1.32 -5.61
CA LYS A 36 -8.75 -1.84 -6.62
C LYS A 36 -7.61 -0.89 -7.03
N VAL A 37 -7.29 0.11 -6.21
CA VAL A 37 -6.17 1.04 -6.46
C VAL A 37 -4.82 0.37 -6.22
N THR A 38 -4.70 -0.56 -5.27
CA THR A 38 -3.46 -1.27 -4.95
C THR A 38 -3.37 -2.67 -5.59
N ARG A 39 -4.23 -2.94 -6.58
CA ARG A 39 -4.31 -4.25 -7.24
C ARG A 39 -2.95 -4.68 -7.79
N GLY A 40 -2.56 -5.92 -7.48
CA GLY A 40 -1.32 -6.53 -7.97
C GLY A 40 -0.06 -6.15 -7.19
N LEU A 41 -0.07 -5.08 -6.39
CA LEU A 41 1.12 -4.62 -5.66
C LEU A 41 1.58 -5.66 -4.63
N TRP A 42 0.66 -6.29 -3.89
CA TRP A 42 1.02 -7.34 -2.93
C TRP A 42 1.67 -8.55 -3.61
N ARG A 43 1.18 -8.96 -4.79
CA ARG A 43 1.79 -10.07 -5.53
C ARG A 43 3.20 -9.72 -6.03
N LYS A 44 3.47 -8.44 -6.32
CA LYS A 44 4.78 -7.95 -6.77
C LYS A 44 5.77 -7.77 -5.61
N TYR A 45 5.33 -7.20 -4.49
CA TYR A 45 6.22 -6.76 -3.39
C TYR A 45 6.13 -7.56 -2.09
N GLY A 46 5.07 -8.34 -1.90
CA GLY A 46 4.87 -9.23 -0.76
C GLY A 46 4.57 -8.53 0.58
N ASP A 47 4.49 -9.36 1.63
CA ASP A 47 3.99 -8.98 2.96
C ASP A 47 4.80 -7.89 3.67
N LYS A 48 6.07 -7.68 3.29
CA LYS A 48 6.91 -6.65 3.91
C LYS A 48 6.63 -5.24 3.41
N ARG A 49 5.98 -5.11 2.25
CA ARG A 49 5.86 -3.85 1.51
C ARG A 49 4.42 -3.47 1.21
N VAL A 50 3.48 -4.42 1.25
CA VAL A 50 2.04 -4.18 1.16
C VAL A 50 1.36 -4.91 2.32
N ILE A 51 0.89 -4.15 3.31
CA ILE A 51 0.52 -4.66 4.63
C ILE A 51 -0.96 -4.40 4.90
N ASP A 52 -1.75 -5.47 5.00
CA ASP A 52 -3.14 -5.37 5.49
C ASP A 52 -3.15 -5.06 6.99
N THR A 53 -3.97 -4.09 7.39
CA THR A 53 -4.14 -3.67 8.78
C THR A 53 -5.51 -4.06 9.35
N PRO A 54 -5.62 -4.22 10.68
CA PRO A 54 -6.93 -4.19 11.34
C PRO A 54 -7.64 -2.84 11.12
N ILE A 55 -8.95 -2.82 11.40
CA ILE A 55 -9.77 -1.60 11.39
C ILE A 55 -9.49 -0.80 12.68
N THR A 56 -8.33 -0.16 12.69
CA THR A 56 -7.79 0.62 13.82
C THR A 56 -6.99 1.81 13.29
N GLU A 57 -7.69 2.83 12.81
CA GLU A 57 -7.14 3.92 12.01
C GLU A 57 -6.07 4.72 12.76
N MET A 58 -6.33 5.07 14.02
CA MET A 58 -5.34 5.75 14.85
C MET A 58 -4.09 4.89 15.07
N GLY A 59 -4.27 3.57 15.21
CA GLY A 59 -3.19 2.63 15.46
C GLY A 59 -2.24 2.54 14.28
N PHE A 60 -2.75 2.19 13.11
CA PHE A 60 -1.89 2.07 11.92
C PHE A 60 -1.36 3.42 11.44
N THR A 61 -2.10 4.51 11.66
CA THR A 61 -1.58 5.86 11.36
C THR A 61 -0.39 6.19 12.27
N GLY A 62 -0.47 5.88 13.57
CA GLY A 62 0.66 6.05 14.49
C GLY A 62 1.86 5.19 14.13
N ILE A 63 1.64 3.95 13.68
CA ILE A 63 2.70 3.07 13.17
C ILE A 63 3.36 3.68 11.92
N ALA A 64 2.57 4.21 10.98
CA ALA A 64 3.08 4.85 9.78
C ALA A 64 3.95 6.08 10.11
N VAL A 65 3.52 6.91 11.08
CA VAL A 65 4.30 8.04 11.58
C VAL A 65 5.62 7.57 12.18
N GLY A 66 5.59 6.55 13.04
CA GLY A 66 6.80 6.01 13.66
C GLY A 66 7.77 5.39 12.66
N ALA A 67 7.28 4.76 11.59
CA ALA A 67 8.11 4.21 10.52
C ALA A 67 8.77 5.28 9.64
N ALA A 68 8.22 6.50 9.61
CA ALA A 68 8.70 7.60 8.79
C ALA A 68 9.75 8.50 9.50
N MET A 69 9.84 8.46 10.83
CA MET A 69 10.81 9.21 11.64
C MET A 69 12.22 8.62 11.56
#